data_AF-C2EPP2-F1
#
_entry.id   AF-C2EPP2-F1
#
_cell.length_a   1.000
_cell.length_b   1.000
_cell.length_c   1.000
_cell.angle_alpha   90.00
_cell.angle_beta   90.00
_cell.angle_gamma   90.00
#
_symmetry.space_group_name_H-M   'P 1'
#
loop_
_entity.id
_entity.type
_entity.pdbx_description
1 polymer ?
#
loop_
_entity_poly.entity_id
_entity_poly.type
_entity_poly.pdbx_seq_one_letter_code
_entity_poly.pdbx_strand_id
1 'polypeptide(L)'
;MQLHRALQSTFTQIVNLFPHAKFVLNSTYDQVVTQLAKIKGIGRAKASTLTCSLQTNAKRTCYYDDCDSITIELVKYCIERLRDIEQRRKHILEYILILEISSFMPLFQE
;
A
#
# COMPACT_ATOMS: atom_id res chain seq x y z
N MET A 1 -0.24 -17.20 2.78
CA MET A 1 -1.13 -16.13 2.28
C MET A 1 -1.19 -14.83 3.10
N GLN A 2 -0.86 -14.81 4.40
CA GLN A 2 -1.01 -13.59 5.21
C GLN A 2 0.10 -12.52 5.01
N LEU A 3 1.34 -12.94 4.76
CA LEU A 3 2.49 -12.04 4.55
C LEU A 3 2.31 -11.11 3.33
N HIS A 4 1.81 -11.65 2.21
CA HIS A 4 1.56 -10.87 1.00
C HIS A 4 0.45 -9.82 1.22
N ARG A 5 -0.63 -10.16 1.94
CA ARG A 5 -1.71 -9.22 2.26
C ARG A 5 -1.26 -8.12 3.23
N ALA A 6 -0.42 -8.45 4.20
CA ALA A 6 0.08 -7.49 5.21
C ALA A 6 1.07 -6.48 4.62
N LEU A 7 2.00 -6.92 3.76
CA LEU A 7 2.92 -6.04 3.03
C LEU A 7 2.18 -5.09 2.10
N GLN A 8 1.16 -5.58 1.38
CA GLN A 8 0.36 -4.78 0.45
C GLN A 8 -0.52 -3.74 1.17
N SER A 9 -1.02 -4.06 2.38
CA SER A 9 -1.75 -3.12 3.22
C SER A 9 -0.86 -1.99 3.76
N THR A 10 0.36 -2.32 4.18
CA THR A 10 1.30 -1.34 4.77
C THR A 10 1.83 -0.37 3.71
N PHE A 11 2.25 -0.89 2.56
CA PHE A 11 2.76 -0.07 1.45
C PHE A 11 1.71 0.93 0.97
N THR A 12 0.47 0.48 0.75
CA THR A 12 -0.64 1.35 0.32
C THR A 12 -0.90 2.47 1.33
N GLN A 13 -0.88 2.17 2.64
CA GLN A 13 -1.07 3.19 3.67
C GLN A 13 0.05 4.23 3.70
N ILE A 14 1.32 3.82 3.48
CA ILE A 14 2.45 4.76 3.40
C ILE A 14 2.31 5.66 2.17
N VAL A 15 1.97 5.10 1.00
CA VAL A 15 1.76 5.88 -0.23
C VAL A 15 0.61 6.87 -0.09
N ASN A 16 -0.48 6.49 0.60
CA ASN A 16 -1.59 7.40 0.87
C ASN A 16 -1.21 8.56 1.80
N LEU A 17 -0.34 8.32 2.80
CA LEU A 17 0.15 9.37 3.70
C LEU A 17 1.15 10.30 3.00
N PHE A 18 2.00 9.74 2.14
CA PHE A 18 3.09 10.44 1.47
C PHE A 18 3.05 10.18 -0.04
N PRO A 19 2.08 10.74 -0.77
CA PRO A 19 1.90 10.46 -2.20
C PRO A 19 3.00 11.09 -3.06
N HIS A 20 3.78 12.01 -2.51
CA HIS A 20 4.90 12.66 -3.19
C HIS A 20 6.00 13.04 -2.20
N ALA A 21 7.26 13.13 -2.69
CA ALA A 21 8.43 13.50 -1.90
C ALA A 21 8.26 14.82 -1.12
N LYS A 22 7.57 15.81 -1.73
CA LYS A 22 7.25 17.11 -1.09
C LYS A 22 6.51 16.95 0.24
N PHE A 23 5.60 15.97 0.39
CA PHE A 23 4.87 15.76 1.65
C PHE A 23 5.80 15.32 2.79
N VAL A 24 6.80 14.50 2.47
CA VAL A 24 7.83 14.08 3.44
C VAL A 24 8.75 15.26 3.78
N LEU A 25 9.13 16.07 2.78
CA LEU A 25 10.04 17.22 2.97
C LEU A 25 9.39 18.39 3.71
N ASN A 26 8.08 18.59 3.56
CA ASN A 26 7.33 19.62 4.25
C ASN A 26 6.94 19.23 5.69
N SER A 27 7.22 17.99 6.08
CA SER A 27 6.94 17.47 7.42
C SER A 27 8.21 17.39 8.25
N THR A 28 8.11 17.69 9.54
CA THR A 28 9.19 17.43 10.51
C THR A 28 9.40 15.93 10.71
N TYR A 29 10.59 15.54 11.16
CA TYR A 29 10.90 14.14 11.49
C TYR A 29 9.86 13.51 12.41
N ASP A 30 9.51 14.20 13.51
CA ASP A 30 8.57 13.70 14.51
C ASP A 30 7.15 13.54 13.96
N GLN A 31 6.73 14.43 13.05
CA GLN A 31 5.43 14.30 12.37
C GLN A 31 5.39 13.04 11.50
N VAL A 32 6.44 12.77 10.72
CA VAL A 32 6.52 11.57 9.86
C VAL A 32 6.55 10.30 10.71
N VAL A 33 7.37 10.25 11.76
CA VAL A 33 7.42 9.12 12.71
C VAL A 33 6.05 8.86 13.33
N THR A 34 5.38 9.93 13.79
CA THR A 34 4.07 9.83 14.42
C THR A 34 3.01 9.31 13.46
N GLN A 35 3.01 9.77 12.20
CA GLN A 35 2.08 9.28 11.19
C GLN A 35 2.33 7.81 10.84
N LEU A 36 3.59 7.40 10.68
CA LEU A 36 3.94 6.01 10.38
C LEU A 36 3.61 5.06 11.54
N ALA A 37 3.80 5.49 12.79
CA ALA A 37 3.49 4.68 13.97
C ALA A 37 1.97 4.41 14.15
N LYS A 38 1.10 5.16 13.45
CA LYS A 38 -0.35 4.90 13.42
C LYS A 38 -0.72 3.73 12.51
N ILE A 39 0.17 3.31 11.59
CA ILE A 39 -0.08 2.18 10.71
C ILE A 39 0.05 0.88 11.50
N LYS A 40 -1.01 0.06 11.49
CA LYS A 40 -1.02 -1.24 12.16
C LYS A 40 0.16 -2.10 11.67
N GLY A 41 1.01 -2.53 12.60
CA GLY A 41 2.21 -3.33 12.29
C GLY A 41 3.49 -2.51 12.09
N ILE A 42 3.45 -1.18 12.28
CA ILE A 42 4.64 -0.32 12.36
C ILE A 42 4.79 0.19 13.79
N GLY A 43 5.71 -0.40 14.56
CA GLY A 43 6.12 0.12 15.86
C GLY A 43 7.06 1.33 15.73
N ARG A 44 7.28 2.05 16.84
CA ARG A 44 8.06 3.30 16.88
C ARG A 44 9.46 3.17 16.27
N ALA A 45 10.21 2.11 16.62
CA ALA A 45 11.55 1.87 16.08
C ALA A 45 11.52 1.71 14.54
N LYS A 46 10.54 0.96 14.02
CA LYS A 46 10.36 0.78 12.58
C LYS A 46 9.93 2.08 11.89
N ALA A 47 9.07 2.88 12.53
CA ALA A 47 8.66 4.20 12.05
C ALA A 47 9.86 5.16 11.94
N SER A 48 10.76 5.15 12.93
CA SER A 48 12.00 5.94 12.90
C SER A 48 12.91 5.55 11.74
N THR A 49 13.16 4.26 11.53
CA THR A 49 13.96 3.77 10.39
C THR A 49 13.32 4.15 9.05
N LEU A 50 12.00 3.96 8.92
CA LEU A 50 11.27 4.31 7.71
C LEU A 50 11.31 5.82 7.44
N THR A 51 11.22 6.65 8.48
CA THR A 51 11.32 8.11 8.36
C THR A 51 12.67 8.53 7.78
N CYS A 52 13.78 7.98 8.31
CA CYS A 52 15.11 8.26 7.78
C CYS A 52 15.23 7.90 6.30
N SER A 53 14.74 6.72 5.91
CA SER A 53 14.73 6.27 4.52
C SER A 53 13.85 7.16 3.63
N LEU A 54 12.65 7.51 4.08
CA LEU A 54 11.73 8.39 3.35
C LEU A 54 12.34 9.77 3.13
N GLN A 55 12.93 10.38 4.15
CA GLN A 55 13.57 11.70 4.02
C GLN A 55 14.78 11.64 3.09
N THR A 56 15.59 10.58 3.16
CA THR A 56 16.74 10.38 2.28
C THR A 56 16.29 10.25 0.82
N ASN A 57 15.28 9.43 0.55
CA ASN A 57 14.75 9.23 -0.79
C ASN A 57 14.06 10.48 -1.32
N ALA A 58 13.26 11.15 -0.49
CA ALA A 58 12.56 12.38 -0.88
C ALA A 58 13.54 13.50 -1.27
N LYS A 59 14.67 13.65 -0.56
CA LYS A 59 15.73 14.61 -0.93
C LYS A 59 16.40 14.26 -2.26
N ARG A 60 16.51 12.97 -2.60
CA ARG A 60 17.10 12.52 -3.88
C ARG A 60 16.15 12.72 -5.05
N THR A 61 14.86 12.59 -4.82
CA THR A 61 13.85 12.67 -5.89
C THR A 61 13.20 14.05 -6.04
N CYS A 62 13.32 14.94 -5.05
CA CYS A 62 12.67 16.26 -5.10
C CYS A 62 13.15 17.17 -6.22
N TYR A 63 14.32 16.88 -6.81
CA TYR A 63 14.85 17.65 -7.95
C TYR A 63 14.19 17.24 -9.27
N TYR A 64 13.55 16.08 -9.33
CA TYR A 64 13.07 15.46 -10.57
C TYR A 64 11.57 15.56 -10.79
N ASP A 65 10.78 15.84 -9.75
CA ASP A 65 9.32 15.78 -9.82
C ASP A 65 8.65 17.08 -9.36
N ASP A 66 8.05 17.77 -10.32
CA ASP A 66 6.92 18.61 -9.98
C ASP A 66 5.72 17.71 -9.63
N CYS A 67 4.99 18.07 -8.58
CA CYS A 67 3.95 17.20 -8.01
C CYS A 67 2.77 16.99 -8.99
N ASP A 68 2.67 17.87 -9.97
CA ASP A 68 1.66 17.92 -11.03
C ASP A 68 2.24 17.45 -12.38
N SER A 69 3.42 16.84 -12.40
CA SER A 69 3.98 16.30 -13.64
C SER A 69 3.13 15.15 -14.16
N ILE A 70 3.03 15.05 -15.49
CA ILE A 70 2.35 13.95 -16.17
C ILE A 70 2.92 12.58 -15.75
N THR A 71 4.19 12.52 -15.38
CA THR A 71 4.85 11.32 -14.85
C THR A 71 4.23 10.90 -13.52
N ILE A 72 4.03 11.84 -12.59
CA ILE A 72 3.40 11.55 -11.29
C ILE A 72 1.93 11.14 -11.47
N GLU A 73 1.21 11.78 -12.40
CA GLU A 73 -0.17 11.39 -12.73
C GLU A 73 -0.25 9.96 -13.28
N LEU A 74 0.64 9.59 -14.21
CA LEU A 74 0.75 8.24 -14.74
C LEU A 74 1.09 7.21 -13.66
N VAL A 75 2.00 7.55 -12.73
CA VAL A 75 2.34 6.67 -11.61
C VAL A 75 1.12 6.45 -10.71
N LYS A 76 0.37 7.50 -10.36
CA LYS A 76 -0.88 7.38 -9.57
C LYS A 76 -1.90 6.50 -10.29
N TYR A 77 -2.12 6.73 -11.58
CA TYR A 77 -3.02 5.93 -12.41
C TYR A 77 -2.63 4.44 -12.42
N CYS A 78 -1.34 4.13 -12.61
CA CYS A 78 -0.84 2.76 -12.60
C CYS A 78 -1.04 2.09 -11.23
N ILE A 79 -0.82 2.81 -10.12
CA ILE A 79 -1.06 2.28 -8.76
C ILE A 79 -2.53 1.94 -8.56
N GLU A 80 -3.46 2.82 -8.94
CA GLU A 80 -4.90 2.56 -8.80
C GLU A 80 -5.34 1.37 -9.68
N ARG A 81 -4.85 1.27 -10.92
CA ARG A 81 -5.13 0.09 -11.76
C ARG A 81 -4.64 -1.21 -11.16
N LEU A 82 -3.45 -1.22 -10.55
CA LEU A 82 -2.93 -2.40 -9.86
C LEU A 82 -3.81 -2.78 -8.66
N ARG A 83 -4.32 -1.79 -7.90
CA ARG A 83 -5.27 -2.03 -6.81
C ARG A 83 -6.57 -2.67 -7.30
N ASP A 84 -7.13 -2.16 -8.39
CA ASP A 84 -8.36 -2.71 -8.98
C ASP A 84 -8.19 -4.16 -9.44
N ILE A 85 -7.07 -4.44 -10.13
CA ILE A 85 -6.74 -5.81 -10.56
C ILE A 85 -6.66 -6.74 -9.34
N GLU A 86 -6.01 -6.30 -8.28
CA GLU A 86 -5.86 -7.08 -7.05
C GLU A 86 -7.19 -7.30 -6.32
N GLN A 87 -8.11 -6.34 -6.36
CA GLN A 87 -9.44 -6.51 -5.82
C GLN A 87 -10.28 -7.49 -6.65
N ARG A 88 -10.23 -7.38 -7.98
CA ARG A 88 -10.91 -8.34 -8.89
C ARG A 88 -10.39 -9.75 -8.69
N ARG A 89 -9.06 -9.93 -8.55
CA ARG A 89 -8.45 -11.22 -8.25
C ARG A 89 -9.03 -11.85 -6.98
N LYS A 90 -9.22 -11.06 -5.90
CA LYS A 90 -9.81 -11.56 -4.65
C LYS A 90 -11.25 -12.03 -4.85
N HIS A 91 -12.07 -11.26 -5.55
CA HIS A 91 -13.45 -11.65 -5.86
C HIS A 91 -13.52 -12.94 -6.68
N ILE A 92 -12.63 -13.11 -7.67
CA ILE A 92 -12.57 -14.33 -8.47
C ILE A 92 -12.21 -15.54 -7.60
N LEU A 93 -11.21 -15.40 -6.71
CA LEU A 93 -10.82 -16.48 -5.80
C LEU A 93 -11.93 -16.85 -4.82
N GLU A 94 -12.67 -15.86 -4.29
CA GLU A 94 -13.84 -16.11 -3.45
C GLU A 94 -14.94 -16.85 -4.21
N TYR A 95 -15.21 -16.46 -5.46
CA TYR A 95 -16.20 -17.13 -6.30
C TYR A 95 -15.81 -18.59 -6.62
N ILE A 96 -14.55 -18.85 -6.95
CA ILE A 96 -14.04 -20.22 -7.18
C ILE A 96 -14.22 -21.07 -5.92
N LEU A 97 -13.87 -20.55 -4.75
CA LEU A 97 -14.03 -21.27 -3.49
C LEU A 97 -15.51 -21.63 -3.22
N ILE A 98 -16.44 -20.71 -3.49
CA ILE A 98 -17.88 -20.95 -3.35
C ILE A 98 -18.34 -22.05 -4.32
N LEU A 99 -17.90 -22.00 -5.58
CA LEU A 99 -18.25 -23.01 -6.58
C LEU A 99 -17.71 -24.39 -6.23
N GLU A 100 -16.47 -24.48 -5.76
CA GLU A 100 -15.87 -25.74 -5.31
C GLU A 100 -16.70 -26.31 -4.15
N ILE A 101 -16.96 -25.53 -3.09
CA ILE A 101 -17.78 -25.97 -1.94
C ILE A 101 -19.20 -26.39 -2.38
N SER A 102 -19.82 -25.63 -3.28
CA SER A 102 -21.17 -25.93 -3.78
C SER A 102 -21.21 -27.21 -4.63
N SER A 103 -20.12 -27.53 -5.35
CA SER A 103 -19.99 -28.78 -6.09
C SER A 103 -19.79 -30.02 -5.20
N PHE A 104 -19.34 -29.85 -3.95
CA PHE A 104 -19.20 -30.93 -2.96
C PHE A 104 -20.44 -31.12 -2.06
N MET A 105 -21.35 -30.15 -1.95
CA MET A 105 -22.56 -30.24 -1.12
C MET A 105 -23.55 -31.37 -1.46
N PRO A 106 -23.78 -31.78 -2.72
CA PRO A 106 -24.70 -32.90 -2.99
C PRO A 106 -24.14 -34.29 -2.63
N LEU A 107 -22.89 -34.41 -2.17
CA LEU A 107 -22.27 -35.69 -1.81
C LEU A 107 -22.39 -36.07 -0.32
N PHE A 108 -23.03 -35.25 0.51
CA PHE A 108 -23.16 -35.46 1.96
C PHE A 108 -24.62 -35.46 2.46
N GLN A 109 -25.58 -35.72 1.57
CA GLN A 109 -27.02 -35.79 1.91
C GLN A 109 -27.62 -37.22 1.88
N GLU A 110 -26.80 -38.28 1.94
CA GLU A 110 -27.28 -39.66 2.16
C GLU A 110 -27.12 -40.10 3.62
#